data_AF-A0A062UD31-F1
#
_entry.id   AF-A0A062UD31-F1
#
_cell.length_a   1.000
_cell.length_b   1.000
_cell.length_c   1.000
_cell.angle_alpha   90.00
_cell.angle_beta   90.00
_cell.angle_gamma   90.00
#
_symmetry.space_group_name_H-M   'P 1'
#
loop_
_entity.id
_entity.type
_entity.pdbx_description
1 polymer ?
#
loop_
_entity_poly.entity_id
_entity_poly.type
_entity_poly.pdbx_seq_one_letter_code
_entity_poly.pdbx_strand_id
1 'polypeptide(L)'
;MIPGEASFETSLTQHQSALRKISADYCDATVENGWVEASGGLMGFANTLINGRSEAAEDYASRIGATSSAPSLVLARIVSDTQAARNGLSNVSREARDLLQSSETDAASRTDVMSYERALVRAQMAYRNFQGALGEVTAREDMDMDVAPVDRELKSFADTIDSARDTADGLADKYASLNSSSS
;
A
#
# COMPACT_ATOMS: atom_id res chain seq x y z
N MET A 1 -12.57 46.38 -3.13
CA MET A 1 -11.65 45.22 -2.93
C MET A 1 -12.09 44.54 -1.65
N ILE A 2 -12.52 43.28 -1.74
CA ILE A 2 -12.85 42.45 -0.58
C ILE A 2 -11.56 41.70 -0.21
N PRO A 3 -10.94 41.97 0.95
CA PRO A 3 -9.82 41.18 1.44
C PRO A 3 -10.40 40.01 2.24
N GLY A 4 -10.44 38.82 1.63
CA GLY A 4 -10.97 37.64 2.32
C GLY A 4 -10.73 36.30 1.62
N GLU A 5 -10.60 36.28 0.29
CA GLU A 5 -10.56 35.00 -0.44
C GLU A 5 -9.13 34.47 -0.68
N ALA A 6 -8.10 35.33 -0.68
CA ALA A 6 -6.73 34.91 -0.99
C ALA A 6 -6.02 34.13 0.14
N SER A 7 -6.48 34.24 1.40
CA SER A 7 -5.87 33.54 2.55
C SER A 7 -6.44 32.14 2.79
N PHE A 8 -7.58 31.80 2.19
CA PHE A 8 -8.19 30.47 2.33
C PHE A 8 -7.55 29.44 1.39
N GLU A 9 -7.16 29.84 0.16
CA GLU A 9 -6.51 28.92 -0.79
C GLU A 9 -5.05 28.61 -0.45
N THR A 10 -4.34 29.52 0.24
CA THR A 10 -2.95 29.29 0.69
C THR A 10 -2.85 28.40 1.93
N SER A 11 -3.95 28.19 2.65
CA SER A 11 -4.01 27.28 3.82
C SER A 11 -4.34 25.84 3.43
N LEU A 12 -4.92 25.61 2.25
CA LEU A 12 -5.25 24.27 1.74
C LEU A 12 -4.05 23.55 1.11
N THR A 13 -2.99 24.29 0.76
CA THR A 13 -1.69 23.79 0.32
C THR A 13 -0.67 23.69 1.47
N GLN A 14 -1.12 23.84 2.72
CA GLN A 14 -0.35 23.67 3.95
C GLN A 14 0.29 22.27 3.94
N HIS A 15 1.61 22.27 3.70
CA HIS A 15 2.55 21.15 3.64
C HIS A 15 1.92 19.75 3.75
N GLN A 16 1.85 19.03 2.63
CA GLN A 16 1.71 17.58 2.71
C GLN A 16 2.85 17.05 3.57
N SER A 17 2.51 16.43 4.71
CA SER A 17 3.51 15.80 5.57
C SER A 17 4.31 14.80 4.75
N ALA A 18 5.57 14.60 5.12
CA ALA A 18 6.41 13.61 4.46
C ALA A 18 5.75 12.21 4.49
N LEU A 19 5.09 11.86 5.62
CA LEU A 19 4.33 10.62 5.75
C LEU A 19 3.17 10.50 4.76
N ARG A 20 2.38 11.56 4.56
CA ARG A 20 1.30 11.58 3.56
C ARG A 20 1.84 11.38 2.16
N LYS A 21 2.96 12.03 1.83
CA LYS A 21 3.54 11.94 0.50
C LYS A 21 4.03 10.52 0.22
N ILE A 22 4.87 9.97 1.10
CA ILE A 22 5.43 8.63 0.90
C ILE A 22 4.35 7.54 0.93
N SER A 23 3.29 7.70 1.74
CA SER A 23 2.15 6.78 1.75
C SER A 23 1.35 6.83 0.44
N ALA A 24 1.16 8.01 -0.14
CA ALA A 24 0.51 8.17 -1.44
C ALA A 24 1.36 7.56 -2.56
N ASP A 25 2.65 7.90 -2.61
CA ASP A 25 3.61 7.36 -3.58
C ASP A 25 3.64 5.82 -3.52
N TYR A 26 3.60 5.24 -2.31
CA TYR A 26 3.51 3.79 -2.13
C TYR A 26 2.19 3.21 -2.68
N CYS A 27 1.06 3.83 -2.35
CA CYS A 27 -0.24 3.38 -2.87
C CYS A 27 -0.28 3.41 -4.40
N ASP A 28 0.22 4.48 -5.01
CA ASP A 28 0.24 4.63 -6.46
C ASP A 28 1.17 3.59 -7.10
N ALA A 29 2.36 3.38 -6.54
CA ALA A 29 3.28 2.34 -6.98
C ALA A 29 2.65 0.94 -6.92
N THR A 30 1.89 0.62 -5.87
CA THR A 30 1.26 -0.71 -5.76
C THR A 30 0.24 -0.97 -6.87
N VAL A 31 -0.46 0.08 -7.34
CA VAL A 31 -1.42 0.00 -8.44
C VAL A 31 -0.72 -0.01 -9.79
N GLU A 32 0.26 0.88 -10.00
CA GLU A 32 1.04 0.97 -11.25
C GLU A 32 1.74 -0.35 -11.57
N ASN A 33 2.33 -0.99 -10.56
CA ASN A 33 2.97 -2.29 -10.71
C ASN A 33 1.98 -3.44 -10.87
N GLY A 34 0.68 -3.20 -10.67
CA GLY A 34 -0.38 -4.21 -10.79
C GLY A 34 -0.40 -5.23 -9.66
N TRP A 35 0.21 -4.92 -8.50
CA TRP A 35 0.17 -5.79 -7.33
C TRP A 35 -1.21 -5.77 -6.68
N VAL A 36 -1.94 -4.68 -6.87
CA VAL A 36 -3.31 -4.48 -6.39
C VAL A 36 -4.14 -3.82 -7.45
N GLU A 37 -5.41 -4.20 -7.52
CA GLU A 37 -6.35 -3.49 -8.36
C GLU A 37 -6.48 -2.03 -7.93
N ALA A 38 -6.51 -1.14 -8.92
CA ALA A 38 -7.01 0.21 -8.71
C ALA A 38 -8.42 0.06 -8.13
N SER A 39 -8.61 0.49 -6.88
CA SER A 39 -9.96 0.53 -6.30
C SER A 39 -10.78 1.44 -7.22
N GLY A 40 -11.66 0.84 -8.01
CA GLY A 40 -12.47 1.53 -9.01
C GLY A 40 -13.28 2.59 -8.29
N GLY A 41 -12.75 3.81 -8.24
CA GLY A 41 -13.44 4.94 -7.63
C GLY A 41 -14.72 5.25 -8.40
N LEU A 42 -15.25 6.45 -8.20
CA LEU A 42 -16.44 6.91 -8.94
C LEU A 42 -16.33 6.74 -10.47
N MET A 43 -15.13 6.78 -11.05
CA MET A 43 -14.92 6.47 -12.47
C MET A 43 -15.13 4.99 -12.83
N GLY A 44 -14.70 4.03 -12.00
CA GLY A 44 -14.97 2.60 -12.22
C GLY A 44 -16.46 2.29 -12.12
N PHE A 45 -17.14 2.94 -11.17
CA PHE A 45 -18.59 2.87 -11.04
C PHE A 45 -19.32 3.53 -12.23
N ALA A 46 -18.93 4.75 -12.63
CA ALA A 46 -19.50 5.44 -13.78
C ALA A 46 -19.27 4.67 -15.09
N ASN A 47 -18.08 4.09 -15.27
CA ASN A 47 -17.78 3.24 -16.42
C ASN A 47 -18.64 1.97 -16.45
N THR A 48 -18.89 1.36 -15.28
CA THR A 48 -19.82 0.22 -15.15
C THR A 48 -21.25 0.62 -15.49
N LEU A 49 -21.71 1.80 -15.05
CA LEU A 49 -23.04 2.31 -15.37
C LEU A 49 -23.21 2.70 -16.84
N ILE A 50 -22.18 3.28 -17.46
CA ILE A 50 -22.22 3.78 -18.84
C ILE A 50 -22.03 2.65 -19.85
N ASN A 51 -21.06 1.76 -19.61
CA ASN A 51 -20.64 0.75 -20.59
C ASN A 51 -21.12 -0.66 -20.26
N GLY A 52 -21.81 -0.87 -19.13
CA GLY A 52 -22.37 -2.16 -18.71
C GLY A 52 -21.34 -3.27 -18.45
N ARG A 53 -20.06 -2.96 -18.60
CA ARG A 53 -18.91 -3.83 -18.32
C ARG A 53 -17.84 -3.00 -17.64
N SER A 54 -17.48 -3.40 -16.42
CA SER A 54 -16.13 -3.16 -15.95
C SER A 54 -15.25 -4.13 -16.73
N GLU A 55 -14.30 -3.66 -17.54
CA GLU A 55 -13.15 -4.52 -17.86
C GLU A 55 -12.54 -4.84 -16.50
N ALA A 56 -12.70 -6.09 -16.05
CA ALA A 56 -12.11 -6.53 -14.80
C ALA A 56 -10.61 -6.29 -14.92
N ALA A 57 -10.05 -5.49 -14.01
CA ALA A 57 -8.62 -5.33 -13.97
C ALA A 57 -8.01 -6.73 -13.87
N GLU A 58 -7.03 -7.01 -14.73
CA GLU A 58 -6.36 -8.30 -14.71
C GLU A 58 -5.71 -8.50 -13.34
N ASP A 59 -6.06 -9.60 -12.67
CA ASP A 59 -5.48 -9.92 -11.37
C ASP A 59 -3.96 -10.15 -11.49
N TYR A 60 -3.27 -10.02 -10.37
CA TYR A 60 -1.81 -10.10 -10.36
C TYR A 60 -1.29 -11.43 -10.93
N ALA A 61 -1.95 -12.55 -10.64
CA ALA A 61 -1.54 -13.88 -11.07
C ALA A 61 -1.62 -14.02 -12.60
N SER A 62 -2.71 -13.56 -13.20
CA SER A 62 -2.89 -13.51 -14.65
C SER A 62 -1.85 -12.60 -15.30
N ARG A 63 -1.62 -11.41 -14.73
CA ARG A 63 -0.67 -10.41 -15.24
C ARG A 63 0.77 -10.91 -15.32
N ILE A 64 1.22 -11.73 -14.36
CA ILE A 64 2.57 -12.33 -14.39
C ILE A 64 2.61 -13.65 -15.17
N GLY A 65 1.45 -14.12 -15.65
CA GLY A 65 1.29 -15.41 -16.33
C GLY A 65 1.54 -16.59 -15.39
N ALA A 66 0.98 -16.57 -14.18
CA ALA A 66 1.18 -17.63 -13.19
C ALA A 66 0.89 -19.03 -13.75
N THR A 67 -0.09 -19.14 -14.65
CA THR A 67 -0.52 -20.38 -15.32
C THR A 67 0.08 -20.61 -16.72
N SER A 68 0.74 -19.61 -17.32
CA SER A 68 1.11 -19.62 -18.75
C SER A 68 2.59 -19.36 -19.02
N SER A 69 3.27 -18.60 -18.16
CA SER A 69 4.70 -18.30 -18.25
C SER A 69 5.56 -19.44 -17.69
N ALA A 70 6.87 -19.42 -17.94
CA ALA A 70 7.78 -20.38 -17.32
C ALA A 70 7.78 -20.23 -15.78
N PRO A 71 7.69 -21.32 -14.98
CA PRO A 71 7.62 -21.24 -13.53
C PRO A 71 8.77 -20.44 -12.90
N SER A 72 9.99 -20.61 -13.42
CA SER A 72 11.18 -19.86 -12.95
C SER A 72 11.01 -18.35 -13.05
N LEU A 73 10.44 -17.87 -14.15
CA LEU A 73 10.20 -16.45 -14.39
C LEU A 73 9.10 -15.92 -13.47
N VAL A 74 8.04 -16.70 -13.27
CA VAL A 74 6.94 -16.36 -12.36
C VAL A 74 7.47 -16.25 -10.92
N LEU A 75 8.19 -17.25 -10.43
CA LEU A 75 8.74 -17.25 -9.07
C LEU A 75 9.73 -16.09 -8.85
N ALA A 76 10.62 -15.85 -9.82
CA ALA A 76 11.55 -14.71 -9.76
C ALA A 76 10.80 -13.37 -9.75
N ARG A 77 9.69 -13.27 -10.49
CA ARG A 77 8.85 -12.08 -10.50
C ARG A 77 8.15 -11.87 -9.16
N ILE A 78 7.57 -12.91 -8.56
CA ILE A 78 6.94 -12.85 -7.24
C ILE A 78 7.96 -12.39 -6.19
N VAL A 79 9.18 -12.92 -6.20
CA VAL A 79 10.25 -12.47 -5.28
C VAL A 79 10.55 -11.00 -5.46
N SER A 80 10.79 -10.56 -6.70
CA SER A 80 11.13 -9.17 -7.01
C SER A 80 10.02 -8.20 -6.60
N ASP A 81 8.77 -8.53 -6.92
CA ASP A 81 7.60 -7.71 -6.59
C ASP A 81 7.34 -7.67 -5.09
N THR A 82 7.46 -8.82 -4.40
CA THR A 82 7.34 -8.91 -2.93
C THR A 82 8.41 -8.06 -2.24
N GLN A 83 9.66 -8.13 -2.72
CA GLN A 83 10.76 -7.33 -2.20
C GLN A 83 10.52 -5.83 -2.39
N ALA A 84 10.06 -5.41 -3.57
CA ALA A 84 9.74 -4.02 -3.85
C ALA A 84 8.59 -3.51 -2.96
N ALA A 85 7.51 -4.29 -2.83
CA ALA A 85 6.37 -3.96 -1.97
C ALA A 85 6.77 -3.86 -0.49
N ARG A 86 7.61 -4.79 -0.01
CA ARG A 86 8.15 -4.78 1.35
C ARG A 86 9.03 -3.57 1.61
N ASN A 87 9.95 -3.26 0.71
CA ASN A 87 10.85 -2.11 0.86
C ASN A 87 10.06 -0.80 0.86
N GLY A 88 9.06 -0.67 -0.01
CA GLY A 88 8.15 0.46 -0.02
C GLY A 88 7.42 0.65 1.32
N LEU A 89 6.80 -0.41 1.86
CA LEU A 89 6.14 -0.35 3.17
C LEU A 89 7.12 -0.05 4.30
N SER A 90 8.33 -0.60 4.25
CA SER A 90 9.37 -0.32 5.25
C SER A 90 9.79 1.16 5.24
N ASN A 91 9.82 1.81 4.08
CA ASN A 91 10.12 3.24 3.98
C ASN A 91 8.98 4.08 4.56
N VAL A 92 7.73 3.76 4.20
CA VAL A 92 6.54 4.42 4.77
C VAL A 92 6.50 4.26 6.30
N SER A 93 6.82 3.07 6.80
CA SER A 93 6.86 2.78 8.25
C SER A 93 8.02 3.44 8.98
N ARG A 94 9.12 3.75 8.28
CA ARG A 94 10.21 4.54 8.87
C ARG A 94 9.74 5.97 9.13
N GLU A 95 9.16 6.59 8.12
CA GLU A 95 8.62 7.96 8.23
C GLU A 95 7.53 8.05 9.33
N ALA A 96 6.68 7.02 9.43
CA ALA A 96 5.68 6.93 10.50
C ALA A 96 6.31 6.87 11.90
N ARG A 97 7.40 6.09 12.08
CA ARG A 97 8.11 6.03 13.35
C ARG A 97 8.83 7.33 13.69
N ASP A 98 9.38 8.01 12.69
CA ASP A 98 10.01 9.32 12.89
C ASP A 98 8.96 10.35 13.36
N LEU A 99 7.75 10.30 12.79
CA LEU A 99 6.60 11.09 13.24
C LEU A 99 6.11 10.70 14.66
N LEU A 100 6.24 9.44 15.07
CA LEU A 100 5.95 9.03 16.46
C LEU A 100 6.94 9.65 17.45
N GLN A 101 8.20 9.77 17.05
CA GLN A 101 9.28 10.31 17.89
C GLN A 101 9.36 11.84 17.89
N SER A 102 8.71 12.53 16.94
CA SER A 102 8.66 14.00 16.90
C SER A 102 7.91 14.59 18.11
N SER A 103 8.36 15.75 18.60
CA SER A 103 7.70 16.51 19.66
C SER A 103 6.33 17.06 19.25
N GLU A 104 5.48 17.41 20.22
CA GLU A 104 4.04 17.75 20.05
C GLU A 104 3.69 18.78 18.96
N THR A 105 4.61 19.66 18.56
CA THR A 105 4.38 20.68 17.53
C THR A 105 4.30 20.13 16.10
N ASP A 106 4.87 18.94 15.84
CA ASP A 106 4.75 18.17 14.58
C ASP A 106 3.86 16.93 14.78
N ALA A 107 2.75 17.13 15.49
CA ALA A 107 1.78 16.10 15.83
C ALA A 107 1.23 15.36 14.60
N ALA A 108 1.17 14.03 14.69
CA ALA A 108 0.48 13.20 13.71
C ALA A 108 -0.97 13.68 13.55
N SER A 109 -1.32 14.16 12.36
CA SER A 109 -2.69 14.55 12.06
C SER A 109 -3.53 13.33 11.74
N ARG A 110 -4.86 13.42 11.91
CA ARG A 110 -5.80 12.37 11.47
C ARG A 110 -5.56 11.94 10.02
N THR A 111 -5.22 12.88 9.16
CA THR A 111 -4.95 12.63 7.74
C THR A 111 -3.67 11.82 7.53
N ASP A 112 -2.66 12.00 8.39
CA ASP A 112 -1.41 11.22 8.36
C ASP A 112 -1.67 9.76 8.76
N VAL A 113 -2.42 9.56 9.84
CA VAL A 113 -2.84 8.22 10.30
C VAL A 113 -3.60 7.50 9.19
N MET A 114 -4.63 8.14 8.62
CA MET A 114 -5.42 7.55 7.53
C MET A 114 -4.59 7.24 6.27
N SER A 115 -3.60 8.08 5.95
CA SER A 115 -2.72 7.83 4.79
C SER A 115 -1.84 6.61 5.02
N TYR A 116 -1.28 6.48 6.22
CA TYR A 116 -0.49 5.32 6.62
C TYR A 116 -1.31 4.03 6.62
N GLU A 117 -2.51 4.05 7.20
CA GLU A 117 -3.44 2.91 7.21
C GLU A 117 -3.80 2.47 5.79
N ARG A 118 -4.06 3.42 4.89
CA ARG A 118 -4.32 3.11 3.49
C ARG A 118 -3.14 2.40 2.83
N ALA A 119 -1.92 2.86 3.07
CA ALA A 119 -0.71 2.20 2.59
C ALA A 119 -0.57 0.77 3.17
N LEU A 120 -0.83 0.58 4.47
CA LEU A 120 -0.82 -0.73 5.11
C LEU A 120 -1.86 -1.68 4.50
N VAL A 121 -3.08 -1.22 4.26
CA VAL A 121 -4.12 -2.03 3.60
C VAL A 121 -3.68 -2.43 2.19
N ARG A 122 -3.07 -1.53 1.42
CA ARG A 122 -2.53 -1.86 0.08
C ARG A 122 -1.43 -2.92 0.15
N ALA A 123 -0.54 -2.82 1.13
CA ALA A 123 0.50 -3.83 1.34
C ALA A 123 -0.11 -5.22 1.66
N GLN A 124 -1.12 -5.27 2.53
CA GLN A 124 -1.82 -6.51 2.87
C GLN A 124 -2.54 -7.12 1.67
N MET A 125 -3.14 -6.30 0.80
CA MET A 125 -3.76 -6.76 -0.43
C MET A 125 -2.70 -7.31 -1.41
N ALA A 126 -1.59 -6.59 -1.62
CA ALA A 126 -0.48 -7.05 -2.46
C ALA A 126 0.08 -8.39 -1.97
N TYR A 127 0.29 -8.53 -0.65
CA TYR A 127 0.72 -9.78 -0.04
C TYR A 127 -0.21 -10.95 -0.36
N ARG A 128 -1.54 -10.77 -0.22
CA ARG A 128 -2.51 -11.83 -0.57
C ARG A 128 -2.47 -12.18 -2.06
N ASN A 129 -2.30 -11.19 -2.92
CA ASN A 129 -2.20 -11.41 -4.37
C ASN A 129 -0.92 -12.17 -4.74
N PHE A 130 0.20 -11.88 -4.09
CA PHE A 130 1.45 -12.63 -4.27
C PHE A 130 1.32 -14.08 -3.80
N GLN A 131 0.67 -14.31 -2.66
CA GLN A 131 0.36 -15.66 -2.18
C GLN A 131 -0.56 -16.42 -3.15
N GLY A 132 -1.58 -15.75 -3.69
CA GLY A 132 -2.46 -16.33 -4.70
C GLY A 132 -1.70 -16.79 -5.94
N ALA A 133 -0.85 -15.91 -6.50
CA ALA A 133 -0.03 -16.25 -7.66
C ALA A 133 0.98 -17.37 -7.39
N LEU A 134 1.56 -17.43 -6.18
CA LEU A 134 2.39 -18.55 -5.76
C LEU A 134 1.59 -19.86 -5.71
N GLY A 135 0.36 -19.81 -5.18
CA GLY A 135 -0.55 -20.95 -5.17
C GLY A 135 -0.86 -21.48 -6.57
N GLU A 136 -1.09 -20.58 -7.53
CA GLU A 136 -1.35 -20.97 -8.92
C GLU A 136 -0.14 -21.60 -9.60
N VAL A 137 1.05 -21.01 -9.48
CA VAL A 137 2.25 -21.57 -10.11
C VAL A 137 2.65 -22.91 -9.49
N THR A 138 2.46 -23.07 -8.17
CA THR A 138 2.78 -24.33 -7.47
C THR A 138 1.81 -25.46 -7.74
N ALA A 139 0.59 -25.15 -8.17
CA ALA A 139 -0.42 -26.15 -8.54
C ALA A 139 -0.19 -26.75 -9.94
N ARG A 140 0.76 -26.24 -10.72
CA ARG A 140 1.00 -26.70 -12.08
C ARG A 140 1.74 -28.03 -12.12
N GLU A 141 1.42 -28.84 -13.13
CA GLU A 141 2.08 -30.14 -13.35
C GLU A 141 3.56 -30.01 -13.75
N ASP A 142 3.93 -28.89 -14.41
CA ASP A 142 5.30 -28.61 -14.85
C ASP A 142 6.14 -27.87 -13.79
N MET A 143 5.62 -27.73 -12.57
CA MET A 143 6.35 -27.12 -11.46
C MET A 143 7.30 -28.13 -10.81
N ASP A 144 8.60 -27.94 -11.02
CA ASP A 144 9.69 -28.73 -10.41
C ASP A 144 10.79 -27.81 -9.82
N MET A 145 10.39 -26.70 -9.22
CA MET A 145 11.30 -25.67 -8.73
C MET A 145 11.20 -25.47 -7.21
N ASP A 146 12.33 -25.13 -6.60
CA ASP A 146 12.36 -24.74 -5.19
C ASP A 146 11.65 -23.39 -4.97
N VAL A 147 10.63 -23.40 -4.12
CA VAL A 147 9.87 -22.20 -3.73
C VAL A 147 10.39 -21.54 -2.45
N ALA A 148 11.36 -22.14 -1.76
CA ALA A 148 11.91 -21.60 -0.52
C ALA A 148 12.41 -20.14 -0.64
N PRO A 149 12.97 -19.67 -1.78
CA PRO A 149 13.28 -18.25 -1.95
C PRO A 149 12.04 -17.35 -1.90
N VAL A 150 10.93 -17.78 -2.50
CA VAL A 150 9.65 -17.04 -2.50
C VAL A 150 9.04 -17.03 -1.11
N ASP A 151 8.99 -18.18 -0.45
CA ASP A 151 8.45 -18.31 0.92
C ASP A 151 9.22 -17.43 1.91
N ARG A 152 10.54 -17.37 1.79
CA ARG A 152 11.38 -16.51 2.64
C ARG A 152 11.05 -15.03 2.46
N GLU A 153 10.87 -14.59 1.21
CA GLU A 153 10.56 -13.18 0.92
C GLU A 153 9.13 -12.83 1.35
N LEU A 154 8.16 -13.71 1.10
CA LEU A 154 6.78 -13.55 1.57
C LEU A 154 6.70 -13.50 3.11
N LYS A 155 7.46 -14.35 3.80
CA LYS A 155 7.57 -14.30 5.26
C LYS A 155 8.14 -12.95 5.73
N SER A 156 9.22 -12.49 5.10
CA SER A 156 9.83 -11.18 5.42
C SER A 156 8.85 -10.03 5.19
N PHE A 157 7.99 -10.12 4.17
CA PHE A 157 6.95 -9.12 3.92
C PHE A 157 5.85 -9.18 4.99
N ALA A 158 5.41 -10.37 5.38
CA ALA A 158 4.45 -10.55 6.47
C ALA A 158 4.98 -9.95 7.79
N ASP A 159 6.24 -10.22 8.16
CA ASP A 159 6.87 -9.64 9.35
C ASP A 159 6.92 -8.10 9.30
N THR A 160 7.11 -7.54 8.10
CA THR A 160 7.07 -6.09 7.87
C THR A 160 5.66 -5.52 8.01
N ILE A 161 4.64 -6.23 7.54
CA ILE A 161 3.22 -5.87 7.70
C ILE A 161 2.84 -5.87 9.17
N ASP A 162 3.27 -6.87 9.94
CA ASP A 162 2.99 -6.95 11.38
C ASP A 162 3.65 -5.79 12.13
N SER A 163 4.93 -5.50 11.85
CA SER A 163 5.60 -4.32 12.41
C SER A 163 4.93 -2.98 12.02
N ALA A 164 4.32 -2.93 10.82
CA ALA A 164 3.58 -1.76 10.36
C ALA A 164 2.22 -1.62 11.06
N ARG A 165 1.56 -2.72 11.45
CA ARG A 165 0.35 -2.67 12.28
C ARG A 165 0.64 -2.04 13.64
N ASP A 166 1.71 -2.48 14.31
CA ASP A 166 2.13 -1.89 15.59
C ASP A 166 2.40 -0.39 15.46
N THR A 167 2.95 0.03 14.31
CA THR A 167 3.21 1.45 14.02
C THR A 167 1.92 2.23 13.78
N ALA A 168 0.92 1.63 13.11
CA ALA A 168 -0.40 2.25 12.91
C ALA A 168 -1.11 2.47 14.25
N ASP A 169 -1.10 1.47 15.12
CA ASP A 169 -1.68 1.56 16.45
C ASP A 169 -1.02 2.67 17.27
N GLY A 170 0.32 2.75 17.26
CA GLY A 170 1.04 3.83 17.91
C GLY A 170 0.69 5.23 17.37
N LEU A 171 0.46 5.36 16.06
CA LEU A 171 0.05 6.63 15.45
C LEU A 171 -1.36 7.03 15.87
N ALA A 172 -2.29 6.06 15.94
CA ALA A 172 -3.64 6.28 16.41
C ALA A 172 -3.67 6.69 17.89
N ASP A 173 -2.87 6.04 18.74
CA ASP A 173 -2.75 6.36 20.16
C ASP A 173 -2.19 7.77 20.38
N LYS A 174 -1.11 8.13 19.68
CA LYS A 174 -0.52 9.49 19.75
C LYS A 174 -1.53 10.55 19.30
N TYR A 175 -2.29 10.29 18.24
CA TYR A 175 -3.34 11.19 17.78
C TYR A 175 -4.45 11.35 18.84
N ALA A 176 -4.89 10.26 19.46
CA ALA A 176 -5.91 10.28 20.49
C ALA A 176 -5.46 11.05 21.75
N SER A 177 -4.21 10.86 22.20
CA SER A 177 -3.68 11.54 23.39
C SER A 177 -3.59 13.05 23.21
N LEU A 178 -3.16 13.52 22.04
CA LEU A 178 -3.07 14.94 21.71
C LEU A 178 -4.45 15.62 21.69
N ASN A 179 -5.46 14.93 21.15
CA ASN A 179 -6.82 15.45 21.10
C ASN A 179 -7.47 15.52 22.49
N SER A 180 -7.16 14.55 23.36
CA SER A 180 -7.62 14.55 24.75
C SER A 180 -6.95 15.62 25.63
N SER A 181 -5.71 16.00 25.32
CA SER A 181 -4.96 17.03 26.07
C SER A 181 -5.33 18.46 25.66
N SER A 182 -5.99 18.62 24.50
CA SER A 182 -6.43 19.91 23.95
C SER A 182 -7.90 20.24 24.30
N SER A 183 -8.61 19.35 25.00
CA SER A 183 -10.01 19.51 25.45
C SER A 183 -10.07 19.83 26.95
#